data_AF-U6LG62-F1
#
_entry.id   AF-U6LG62-F1
#
_cell.length_a   1.000
_cell.length_b   1.000
_cell.length_c   1.000
_cell.angle_alpha   90.00
_cell.angle_beta   90.00
_cell.angle_gamma   90.00
#
_symmetry.space_group_name_H-M   'P 1'
#
loop_
_entity.id
_entity.type
_entity.pdbx_description
1 polymer ?
#
loop_
_entity_poly.entity_id
_entity_poly.type
_entity_poly.pdbx_seq_one_letter_code
_entity_poly.pdbx_strand_id
1 'polypeptide(L)'
;MSVPASNFRTRALFGGAMACDLPDYLEDMSKIRVVPDQQEAFFNGDGSISVIIEVLEYQQVPDAKAAEFFFNDLMEANSALSSRILESWTALKGESSVAGHTMASLKGEFEVIKNRAASADHVCVRLAVIRIPEHRADIVISMNERTNDTAGVNDAQTNASGSLDRTFHTIIESFKILNYELFA
;
A
#
# COMPACT_ATOMS: atom_id res chain seq x y z
N MET A 1 1.78 -11.54 22.79
CA MET A 1 0.44 -10.93 22.83
C MET A 1 -0.19 -11.15 21.47
N SER A 2 -1.37 -11.79 21.38
CA SER A 2 -2.08 -11.96 20.10
C SER A 2 -2.45 -10.59 19.55
N VAL A 3 -2.09 -10.32 18.29
CA VAL A 3 -2.71 -9.24 17.54
C VAL A 3 -4.22 -9.54 17.51
N PRO A 4 -5.10 -8.64 17.97
CA PRO A 4 -6.53 -8.88 17.91
C PRO A 4 -6.91 -9.16 16.45
N ALA A 5 -7.87 -10.06 16.23
CA ALA A 5 -8.46 -10.21 14.91
C ALA A 5 -8.92 -8.81 14.46
N SER A 6 -8.26 -8.26 13.45
CA SER A 6 -8.59 -6.93 12.93
C SER A 6 -10.01 -7.02 12.41
N ASN A 7 -10.96 -6.35 13.06
CA ASN A 7 -12.24 -6.09 12.44
C ASN A 7 -12.01 -5.17 11.25
N PHE A 8 -12.67 -5.48 10.15
CA PHE A 8 -12.62 -4.69 8.93
C PHE A 8 -13.96 -4.00 8.71
N ARG A 9 -13.88 -2.80 8.14
CA ARG A 9 -15.03 -2.04 7.67
C ARG A 9 -14.81 -1.61 6.24
N THR A 10 -15.84 -1.73 5.42
CA THR A 10 -15.83 -1.21 4.07
C THR A 10 -15.71 0.31 4.09
N ARG A 11 -14.74 0.84 3.36
CA ARG A 11 -14.50 2.26 3.14
C ARG A 11 -14.85 2.63 1.71
N ALA A 12 -15.70 3.64 1.57
CA ALA A 12 -15.85 4.37 0.33
C ALA A 12 -14.62 5.25 0.13
N LEU A 13 -14.07 5.26 -1.08
CA LEU A 13 -12.88 5.99 -1.49
C LEU A 13 -13.25 6.89 -2.68
N PHE A 14 -12.61 8.05 -2.79
CA PHE A 14 -12.78 8.97 -3.92
C PHE A 14 -14.26 9.32 -4.17
N GLY A 15 -14.93 9.81 -3.12
CA GLY A 15 -16.36 10.14 -3.19
C GLY A 15 -17.29 8.93 -3.41
N GLY A 16 -16.79 7.71 -3.19
CA GLY A 16 -17.55 6.47 -3.39
C GLY A 16 -17.38 5.84 -4.77
N ALA A 17 -16.49 6.35 -5.61
CA ALA A 17 -16.14 5.72 -6.88
C ALA A 17 -15.41 4.38 -6.71
N MET A 18 -14.75 4.18 -5.57
CA MET A 18 -14.05 2.96 -5.23
C MET A 18 -14.37 2.55 -3.79
N ALA A 19 -14.11 1.28 -3.45
CA ALA A 19 -14.23 0.80 -2.08
C ALA A 19 -13.27 -0.34 -1.77
N CYS A 20 -12.85 -0.45 -0.51
CA CYS A 20 -12.15 -1.62 0.01
C CYS A 20 -12.42 -1.79 1.51
N ASP A 21 -12.11 -2.96 2.05
CA ASP A 21 -12.19 -3.22 3.47
C ASP A 21 -10.87 -2.82 4.15
N LEU A 22 -10.94 -1.86 5.07
CA LEU A 22 -9.79 -1.44 5.88
C LEU A 22 -10.00 -1.81 7.35
N PRO A 23 -8.92 -2.11 8.10
CA PRO A 23 -9.03 -2.30 9.55
C PRO A 23 -9.68 -1.12 10.27
N ASP A 24 -10.49 -1.43 11.28
CA ASP A 24 -11.24 -0.42 12.04
C ASP A 24 -10.35 0.59 12.76
N TYR A 25 -9.14 0.17 13.14
CA TYR A 25 -8.17 1.02 13.82
C TYR A 25 -7.48 2.02 12.88
N LEU A 26 -7.62 1.88 11.56
CA LEU A 26 -7.10 2.84 10.61
C LEU A 26 -8.06 4.02 10.50
N GLU A 27 -7.53 5.19 10.81
CA GLU A 27 -8.21 6.47 10.75
C GLU A 27 -7.87 7.19 9.45
N ASP A 28 -8.83 7.94 8.94
CA ASP A 28 -8.70 8.76 7.75
C ASP A 28 -7.85 10.00 8.06
N MET A 29 -6.78 10.14 7.29
CA MET A 29 -5.77 11.18 7.44
C MET A 29 -6.23 12.55 6.98
N SER A 30 -7.22 12.63 6.09
CA SER A 30 -7.82 13.89 5.61
C SER A 30 -8.43 14.72 6.76
N LYS A 31 -8.80 14.05 7.86
CA LYS A 31 -9.36 14.70 9.06
C LYS A 31 -8.37 15.58 9.81
N ILE A 32 -7.07 15.35 9.63
CA ILE A 32 -6.01 16.02 10.38
C ILE A 32 -5.02 16.78 9.50
N ARG A 33 -4.96 16.46 8.20
CA ARG A 33 -4.10 17.14 7.23
C ARG A 33 -4.72 17.11 5.84
N VAL A 34 -4.31 18.04 4.99
CA VAL A 34 -4.68 18.01 3.57
C VAL A 34 -4.01 16.81 2.91
N VAL A 35 -4.80 15.98 2.23
CA VAL A 35 -4.35 14.87 1.38
C VAL A 35 -4.65 15.28 -0.06
N PRO A 36 -3.74 15.04 -1.02
CA PRO A 36 -4.00 15.32 -2.44
C PRO A 36 -5.27 14.63 -2.93
N ASP A 37 -6.02 15.25 -3.85
CA ASP A 37 -7.30 14.72 -4.33
C ASP A 37 -7.18 13.33 -5.00
N GLN A 38 -6.01 13.04 -5.58
CA GLN A 38 -5.70 11.74 -6.18
C GLN A 38 -5.30 10.67 -5.16
N GLN A 39 -5.30 10.99 -3.86
CA GLN A 39 -4.89 10.12 -2.77
C GLN A 39 -5.96 9.98 -1.68
N GLU A 40 -6.06 8.77 -1.14
CA GLU A 40 -6.77 8.46 0.09
C GLU A 40 -5.78 7.84 1.06
N ALA A 41 -5.58 8.47 2.23
CA ALA A 41 -4.55 8.07 3.18
C ALA A 41 -5.15 7.75 4.54
N PHE A 42 -4.70 6.63 5.11
CA PHE A 42 -5.14 6.12 6.41
C PHE A 42 -3.95 5.78 7.29
N PHE A 43 -4.11 5.88 8.60
CA PHE A 43 -3.06 5.61 9.57
C PHE A 43 -3.61 5.04 10.87
N ASN A 44 -2.76 4.33 11.61
CA ASN A 44 -3.09 3.91 12.97
C ASN A 44 -2.75 5.01 13.99
N GLY A 45 -3.25 4.88 15.23
CA GLY A 45 -3.13 5.94 16.24
C GLY A 45 -1.71 6.41 16.57
N ASP A 46 -0.69 5.56 16.43
CA ASP A 46 0.73 5.94 16.65
C ASP A 46 1.48 6.31 15.37
N GLY A 47 0.84 6.18 14.20
CA GLY A 47 1.39 6.48 12.89
C GLY A 47 2.49 5.51 12.41
N SER A 48 2.75 4.40 13.09
CA SER A 48 3.69 3.37 12.64
C SER A 48 3.18 2.63 11.41
N ILE A 49 1.86 2.53 11.24
CA ILE A 49 1.21 1.89 10.10
C ILE A 49 0.42 2.92 9.31
N SER A 50 0.58 2.91 7.99
CA SER A 50 -0.24 3.73 7.09
C SER A 50 -0.64 2.94 5.85
N VAL A 51 -1.86 3.17 5.35
CA VAL A 51 -2.31 2.69 4.05
C VAL A 51 -2.58 3.90 3.16
N ILE A 52 -2.01 3.93 1.96
CA ILE A 52 -2.21 5.00 0.99
C ILE A 52 -2.70 4.37 -0.30
N ILE A 53 -3.78 4.90 -0.85
CA ILE A 53 -4.37 4.50 -2.12
C ILE A 53 -4.27 5.71 -3.04
N GLU A 54 -3.63 5.57 -4.18
CA GLU A 54 -3.37 6.66 -5.10
C GLU A 54 -3.75 6.28 -6.54
N VAL A 55 -4.35 7.23 -7.26
CA VAL A 55 -4.58 7.11 -8.70
C VAL A 55 -3.46 7.86 -9.42
N LEU A 56 -2.68 7.12 -10.22
CA LEU A 56 -1.54 7.64 -10.99
C LEU A 56 -1.75 7.43 -12.48
N GLU A 57 -0.95 8.13 -13.29
CA GLU A 57 -0.91 7.90 -14.73
C GLU A 57 -0.37 6.50 -15.06
N TYR A 58 -0.94 5.87 -16.08
CA TYR A 58 -0.51 4.56 -16.56
C TYR A 58 0.95 4.59 -17.04
N GLN A 59 1.76 3.69 -16.48
CA GLN A 59 3.17 3.59 -16.79
C GLN A 59 3.45 2.61 -17.93
N GLN A 60 4.32 2.98 -18.86
CA GLN A 60 4.69 2.14 -20.01
C GLN A 60 5.71 1.06 -19.64
N VAL A 61 5.35 0.23 -18.65
CA VAL A 61 6.11 -0.93 -18.17
C VAL A 61 5.27 -2.19 -18.28
N PRO A 62 5.89 -3.38 -18.47
CA PRO A 62 5.17 -4.64 -18.45
C PRO A 62 4.37 -4.80 -17.15
N ASP A 63 3.18 -5.40 -17.21
CA ASP A 63 2.31 -5.59 -16.03
C ASP A 63 3.03 -6.23 -14.85
N ALA A 64 3.80 -7.28 -15.10
CA ALA A 64 4.57 -7.98 -14.08
C ALA A 64 5.68 -7.13 -13.43
N LYS A 65 6.04 -5.98 -14.04
CA LYS A 65 7.04 -5.04 -13.55
C LYS A 65 6.45 -3.76 -12.96
N ALA A 66 5.13 -3.59 -13.00
CA ALA A 66 4.48 -2.39 -12.51
C ALA A 66 4.71 -2.17 -11.00
N ALA A 67 4.57 -3.22 -10.18
CA ALA A 67 4.83 -3.11 -8.74
C ALA A 67 6.29 -2.71 -8.46
N GLU A 68 7.26 -3.31 -9.17
CA GLU A 68 8.69 -2.99 -9.03
C GLU A 68 8.98 -1.55 -9.45
N PHE A 69 8.35 -1.07 -10.53
CA PHE A 69 8.46 0.31 -10.98
C PHE A 69 8.01 1.30 -9.89
N PHE A 70 6.79 1.14 -9.36
CA PHE A 70 6.28 2.05 -8.34
C PHE A 70 6.98 1.91 -6.99
N PHE A 71 7.53 0.73 -6.67
CA PHE A 71 8.41 0.60 -5.51
C PHE A 71 9.69 1.41 -5.68
N ASN A 72 10.35 1.32 -6.84
CA ASN A 72 11.56 2.10 -7.12
C ASN A 72 11.29 3.61 -7.12
N ASP A 73 10.17 4.03 -7.70
CA ASP A 73 9.70 5.43 -7.65
C ASP A 73 9.52 5.92 -6.20
N LEU A 74 8.89 5.08 -5.36
CA LEU A 74 8.75 5.36 -3.92
C LEU A 74 10.12 5.47 -3.22
N MET A 75 11.11 4.65 -3.60
CA MET A 75 12.46 4.72 -3.03
C MET A 75 13.16 6.03 -3.40
N GLU A 76 13.07 6.43 -4.67
CA GLU A 76 13.66 7.67 -5.16
C GLU A 76 13.01 8.89 -4.49
N ALA A 77 11.67 8.91 -4.43
CA ALA A 77 10.91 9.98 -3.78
C ALA A 77 11.25 10.13 -2.28
N ASN A 78 11.58 9.04 -1.60
CA ASN A 78 11.99 9.05 -0.19
C ASN A 78 13.51 9.20 0.01
N SER A 79 14.30 9.27 -1.07
CA SER A 79 15.77 9.27 -0.99
C SER A 79 16.28 8.11 -0.12
N ALA A 80 15.74 6.91 -0.36
CA ALA A 80 16.07 5.72 0.41
C ALA A 80 17.58 5.45 0.36
N LEU A 81 18.17 5.11 1.50
CA LEU A 81 19.60 4.77 1.62
C LEU A 81 19.88 3.38 1.04
N SER A 82 18.95 2.47 1.28
CA SER A 82 18.99 1.09 0.84
C SER A 82 17.56 0.61 0.64
N SER A 83 17.35 -0.33 -0.28
CA SER A 83 16.06 -0.96 -0.50
C SER A 83 16.23 -2.40 -0.94
N ARG A 84 15.25 -3.24 -0.63
CA ARG A 84 15.24 -4.65 -1.00
C ARG A 84 13.81 -5.13 -1.24
N ILE A 85 13.62 -5.83 -2.35
CA ILE A 85 12.37 -6.56 -2.63
C ILE A 85 12.48 -7.95 -1.98
N LEU A 86 11.49 -8.30 -1.18
CA LEU A 86 11.41 -9.57 -0.46
C LEU A 86 10.60 -10.59 -1.26
N GLU A 87 9.45 -10.15 -1.78
CA GLU A 87 8.49 -11.01 -2.49
C GLU A 87 7.78 -10.20 -3.58
N SER A 88 7.41 -10.85 -4.68
CA SER A 88 6.56 -10.24 -5.71
C SER A 88 5.73 -11.30 -6.44
N TRP A 89 4.57 -10.88 -6.94
CA TRP A 89 3.68 -11.71 -7.74
C TRP A 89 2.82 -10.86 -8.67
N THR A 90 2.13 -11.52 -9.60
CA THR A 90 1.21 -10.87 -10.54
C THR A 90 0.03 -11.78 -10.79
N ALA A 91 -1.19 -11.24 -10.72
CA ALA A 91 -2.43 -11.90 -11.10
C ALA A 91 -2.95 -11.30 -12.40
N LEU A 92 -3.27 -12.15 -13.37
CA LEU A 92 -3.77 -11.74 -14.67
C LEU A 92 -5.25 -11.31 -14.58
N LYS A 93 -5.76 -10.73 -15.67
CA LYS A 93 -7.18 -10.39 -15.81
C LYS A 93 -8.05 -11.62 -15.52
N GLY A 94 -8.96 -11.49 -14.55
CA GLY A 94 -9.85 -12.58 -14.12
C GLY A 94 -9.32 -13.45 -12.97
N GLU A 95 -8.05 -13.30 -12.61
CA GLU A 95 -7.44 -13.89 -11.40
C GLU A 95 -7.36 -12.88 -10.25
N SER A 96 -7.39 -11.57 -10.56
CA SER A 96 -7.44 -10.51 -9.57
C SER A 96 -8.86 -10.29 -9.04
N SER A 97 -8.98 -9.78 -7.81
CA SER A 97 -10.28 -9.40 -7.24
C SER A 97 -10.96 -8.25 -8.01
N VAL A 98 -10.17 -7.43 -8.73
CA VAL A 98 -10.69 -6.35 -9.55
C VAL A 98 -10.97 -6.86 -10.96
N ALA A 99 -12.22 -7.27 -11.17
CA ALA A 99 -12.67 -7.87 -12.43
C ALA A 99 -12.22 -7.07 -13.67
N GLY A 100 -11.51 -7.75 -14.57
CA GLY A 100 -11.06 -7.19 -15.86
C GLY A 100 -9.68 -6.54 -15.85
N HIS A 101 -9.02 -6.42 -14.69
CA HIS A 101 -7.73 -5.73 -14.55
C HIS A 101 -6.61 -6.64 -14.06
N THR A 102 -5.40 -6.38 -14.54
CA THR A 102 -4.20 -7.04 -14.04
C THR A 102 -3.81 -6.41 -12.70
N MET A 103 -3.33 -7.23 -11.75
CA MET A 103 -2.77 -6.73 -10.49
C MET A 103 -1.36 -7.26 -10.29
N ALA A 104 -0.40 -6.37 -10.07
CA ALA A 104 0.95 -6.73 -9.64
C ALA A 104 1.13 -6.33 -8.18
N SER A 105 1.78 -7.17 -7.37
CA SER A 105 2.04 -6.83 -5.97
C SER A 105 3.45 -7.25 -5.57
N LEU A 106 4.01 -6.51 -4.60
CA LEU A 106 5.27 -6.85 -3.98
C LEU A 106 5.30 -6.48 -2.50
N LYS A 107 6.22 -7.10 -1.79
CA LYS A 107 6.65 -6.72 -0.46
C LYS A 107 8.12 -6.35 -0.53
N GLY A 108 8.46 -5.18 0.01
CA GLY A 108 9.83 -4.69 0.08
C GLY A 108 10.11 -4.01 1.40
N GLU A 109 11.35 -3.62 1.59
CA GLU A 109 11.81 -2.87 2.73
C GLU A 109 12.84 -1.83 2.30
N PHE A 110 12.95 -0.74 3.06
CA PHE A 110 13.93 0.30 2.80
C PHE A 110 14.31 1.08 4.06
N GLU A 111 15.44 1.75 3.98
CA GLU A 111 15.96 2.62 5.05
C GLU A 111 15.91 4.08 4.62
N VAL A 112 15.46 4.96 5.52
CA VAL A 112 15.37 6.40 5.26
C VAL A 112 15.80 7.21 6.48
N ILE A 113 16.53 8.30 6.27
CA ILE A 113 16.84 9.27 7.32
C ILE A 113 15.85 10.43 7.22
N LYS A 114 14.97 10.57 8.21
CA LYS A 114 14.15 11.78 8.32
C LYS A 114 14.98 12.97 8.76
N ASN A 115 14.64 14.15 8.23
CA ASN A 115 15.24 15.46 8.51
C ASN A 115 15.96 15.56 9.87
N ARG A 116 17.29 15.38 9.87
CA ARG A 116 18.20 15.51 11.04
C ARG A 116 18.03 14.45 12.14
N ALA A 117 17.41 13.31 11.86
CA ALA A 117 17.40 12.16 12.75
C ALA A 117 18.81 11.56 12.90
N ALA A 118 19.12 11.03 14.09
CA ALA A 118 20.42 10.44 14.39
C ALA A 118 20.58 9.00 13.85
N SER A 119 19.48 8.34 13.51
CA SER A 119 19.43 6.97 12.99
C SER A 119 18.46 6.89 11.80
N ALA A 120 18.69 5.92 10.92
CA ALA A 120 17.76 5.60 9.85
C ALA A 120 16.53 4.87 10.41
N ASP A 121 15.36 5.19 9.86
CA ASP A 121 14.13 4.43 10.07
C ASP A 121 14.11 3.27 9.08
N HIS A 122 13.72 2.08 9.55
CA HIS A 122 13.42 0.95 8.68
C HIS A 122 11.93 0.91 8.37
N VAL A 123 11.58 0.72 7.09
CA VAL A 123 10.20 0.72 6.62
C VAL A 123 9.96 -0.53 5.79
N CYS A 124 8.98 -1.34 6.18
CA CYS A 124 8.46 -2.42 5.35
C CYS A 124 7.24 -1.90 4.56
N VAL A 125 7.24 -2.14 3.25
CA VAL A 125 6.17 -1.72 2.33
C VAL A 125 5.55 -2.94 1.69
N ARG A 126 4.22 -3.01 1.72
CA ARG A 126 3.43 -3.90 0.87
C ARG A 126 2.76 -3.04 -0.17
N LEU A 127 2.94 -3.37 -1.44
CA LEU A 127 2.51 -2.56 -2.56
C LEU A 127 1.71 -3.42 -3.52
N ALA A 128 0.62 -2.88 -4.06
CA ALA A 128 -0.16 -3.49 -5.11
C ALA A 128 -0.51 -2.42 -6.14
N VAL A 129 -0.52 -2.82 -7.41
CA VAL A 129 -0.78 -1.96 -8.55
C VAL A 129 -1.86 -2.61 -9.40
N ILE A 130 -3.00 -1.95 -9.53
CA ILE A 130 -4.09 -2.36 -10.41
C ILE A 130 -3.96 -1.56 -11.70
N ARG A 131 -3.76 -2.27 -12.82
CA ARG A 131 -3.54 -1.67 -14.15
C ARG A 131 -4.86 -1.39 -14.83
N ILE A 132 -5.12 -0.14 -15.24
CA ILE A 132 -6.34 0.27 -15.96
C ILE A 132 -5.95 0.96 -17.29
N PRO A 133 -5.39 0.21 -18.25
CA PRO A 133 -4.88 0.78 -19.49
C PRO A 133 -5.96 1.47 -20.33
N GLU A 134 -7.21 1.01 -20.24
CA GLU A 134 -8.36 1.59 -20.96
C GLU A 134 -8.64 3.04 -20.54
N HIS A 135 -8.25 3.40 -19.31
CA HIS A 135 -8.39 4.74 -18.74
C HIS A 135 -7.04 5.44 -18.54
N ARG A 136 -5.94 4.87 -19.05
CA ARG A 136 -4.58 5.40 -18.86
C ARG A 136 -4.24 5.69 -17.39
N ALA A 137 -4.74 4.85 -16.48
CA ALA A 137 -4.50 4.98 -15.05
C ALA A 137 -3.90 3.71 -14.45
N ASP A 138 -3.11 3.89 -13.39
CA ASP A 138 -2.65 2.84 -12.48
C ASP A 138 -3.11 3.21 -11.06
N ILE A 139 -3.77 2.30 -10.35
CA ILE A 139 -4.09 2.49 -8.93
C ILE A 139 -2.99 1.83 -8.11
N VAL A 140 -2.30 2.61 -7.28
CA VAL A 140 -1.26 2.13 -6.37
C VAL A 140 -1.78 2.11 -4.95
N ILE A 141 -1.76 0.93 -4.33
CA ILE A 141 -2.11 0.71 -2.94
C ILE A 141 -0.82 0.36 -2.20
N SER A 142 -0.43 1.17 -1.22
CA SER A 142 0.74 0.91 -0.38
C SER A 142 0.34 0.82 1.09
N MET A 143 0.89 -0.16 1.80
CA MET A 143 0.81 -0.24 3.25
C MET A 143 2.23 -0.24 3.82
N ASN A 144 2.52 0.81 4.58
CA ASN A 144 3.82 1.05 5.19
C ASN A 144 3.78 0.70 6.67
N GLU A 145 4.81 0.01 7.12
CA GLU A 145 5.05 -0.35 8.52
C GLU A 145 6.43 0.19 8.89
N ARG A 146 6.48 1.14 9.82
CA ARG A 146 7.71 1.71 10.34
C ARG A 146 8.12 0.99 11.61
N THR A 147 9.37 0.55 11.65
CA THR A 147 9.97 -0.04 12.84
C THR A 147 11.13 0.82 13.29
N ASN A 148 11.09 1.28 14.54
CA ASN A 148 12.07 2.20 15.10
C ASN A 148 13.39 1.53 15.53
N ASP A 149 13.55 0.21 15.31
CA ASP A 149 14.64 -0.52 15.96
C ASP A 149 15.51 -1.33 14.99
N THR A 150 16.81 -1.15 15.14
CA THR A 150 17.91 -1.97 14.59
C THR A 150 18.03 -3.30 15.34
N ALA A 151 17.03 -3.68 16.13
CA ALA A 151 16.98 -4.93 16.87
C ALA A 151 16.55 -6.07 15.96
N GLY A 152 17.45 -7.04 15.80
CA GLY A 152 17.27 -8.24 14.98
C GLY A 152 15.91 -8.91 15.16
N VAL A 153 15.44 -9.51 14.07
CA VAL A 153 14.18 -10.24 13.90
C VAL A 153 13.85 -11.07 15.15
N ASN A 154 13.05 -10.49 16.05
CA ASN A 154 12.44 -11.22 17.16
C ASN A 154 11.19 -11.93 16.65
N ASP A 155 10.89 -13.10 17.18
CA ASP A 155 9.76 -13.96 16.77
C ASP A 155 8.38 -13.25 16.85
N ALA A 156 8.28 -12.19 17.68
CA ALA A 156 7.11 -11.32 17.75
C ALA A 156 6.95 -10.38 16.53
N GLN A 157 8.05 -9.93 15.93
CA GLN A 157 8.06 -9.03 14.77
C GLN A 157 7.69 -9.81 13.49
N THR A 158 8.14 -11.07 13.36
CA THR A 158 7.73 -11.98 12.28
C THR A 158 6.23 -12.25 12.33
N ASN A 159 5.67 -12.45 13.53
CA ASN A 159 4.23 -12.65 13.70
C ASN A 159 3.41 -11.39 13.39
N ALA A 160 3.90 -10.20 13.76
CA ALA A 160 3.27 -8.92 13.41
C ALA A 160 3.31 -8.67 11.89
N SER A 161 4.48 -8.85 11.26
CA SER A 161 4.66 -8.71 9.82
C SER A 161 3.77 -9.68 9.04
N GLY A 162 3.68 -10.95 9.46
CA GLY A 162 2.75 -11.92 8.88
C GLY A 162 1.28 -11.59 9.10
N SER A 163 0.94 -10.89 10.19
CA SER A 163 -0.42 -10.37 10.41
C SER A 163 -0.75 -9.21 9.48
N LEU A 164 0.22 -8.35 9.19
CA LEU A 164 0.09 -7.25 8.24
C LEU A 164 0.07 -7.75 6.79
N ASP A 165 0.81 -8.81 6.46
CA ASP A 165 0.72 -9.45 5.15
C ASP A 165 -0.72 -9.93 4.86
N ARG A 166 -1.34 -10.62 5.83
CA ARG A 166 -2.75 -11.01 5.74
C ARG A 166 -3.69 -9.80 5.65
N THR A 167 -3.42 -8.76 6.44
CA THR A 167 -4.23 -7.54 6.43
C THR A 167 -4.20 -6.89 5.05
N PHE A 168 -3.01 -6.72 4.47
CA PHE A 168 -2.85 -6.17 3.13
C PHE A 168 -3.54 -7.00 2.07
N HIS A 169 -3.41 -8.33 2.16
CA HIS A 169 -4.09 -9.24 1.26
C HIS A 169 -5.62 -9.05 1.32
N THR A 170 -6.21 -8.92 2.51
CA THR A 170 -7.64 -8.61 2.65
C THR A 170 -8.02 -7.25 2.03
N ILE A 171 -7.17 -6.23 2.15
CA ILE A 171 -7.42 -4.91 1.54
C ILE A 171 -7.49 -5.03 0.01
N ILE A 172 -6.51 -5.68 -0.62
CA ILE A 172 -6.47 -5.80 -2.09
C ILE A 172 -7.53 -6.76 -2.63
N GLU A 173 -7.86 -7.83 -1.90
CA GLU A 173 -8.92 -8.78 -2.27
C GLU A 173 -10.33 -8.22 -2.08
N SER A 174 -10.52 -7.20 -1.25
CA SER A 174 -11.81 -6.52 -1.08
C SER A 174 -11.96 -5.30 -1.99
N PHE A 175 -10.89 -4.88 -2.68
CA PHE A 175 -10.86 -3.67 -3.49
C PHE A 175 -11.79 -3.77 -4.70
N LYS A 176 -12.61 -2.74 -4.92
CA LYS A 176 -13.59 -2.67 -6.01
C LYS A 176 -13.63 -1.27 -6.61
N ILE A 177 -13.69 -1.23 -7.93
CA ILE A 177 -14.01 -0.02 -8.68
C ILE A 177 -15.52 -0.04 -8.94
N LEU A 178 -16.23 0.95 -8.39
CA LEU A 178 -17.69 1.06 -8.46
C LEU A 178 -18.13 2.03 -9.55
N ASN A 179 -17.35 3.09 -9.81
CA ASN A 179 -17.61 4.05 -10.88
C ASN A 179 -16.30 4.39 -11.64
N TYR A 180 -16.28 4.08 -12.95
CA TYR A 180 -15.15 4.40 -13.84
C TYR A 180 -15.19 5.84 -14.38
N GLU A 181 -16.27 6.59 -14.17
CA GLU A 181 -16.33 8.03 -14.52
C GLU A 181 -15.29 8.85 -13.76
N LEU A 182 -14.73 8.32 -12.67
CA LEU A 182 -13.60 8.94 -11.97
C LEU A 182 -12.39 9.18 -12.88
N PHE A 183 -12.23 8.36 -13.93
CA PHE A 183 -11.11 8.45 -14.87
C PHE A 183 -11.47 9.18 -16.19
N ALA A 184 -12.66 9.79 -16.28
CA ALA A 184 -13.15 10.44 -17.49
C ALA A 184 -12.68 11.89 -17.66
#